data_AF-A0A078G7Z2-F1
#
_entry.id   AF-A0A078G7Z2-F1
#
_cell.length_a   1.000
_cell.length_b   1.000
_cell.length_c   1.000
_cell.angle_alpha   90.00
_cell.angle_beta   90.00
_cell.angle_gamma   90.00
#
_symmetry.space_group_name_H-M   'P 1'
#
loop_
_entity.id
_entity.type
_entity.pdbx_description
1 polymer ?
#
loop_
_entity_poly.entity_id
_entity_poly.type
_entity_poly.pdbx_seq_one_letter_code
_entity_poly.pdbx_strand_id
1 'polypeptide(L)'
;MPNYFNYQANGGSLVMKLNERPSPSSMRWKACILLVSKDEDEAGIGEMVNVHHGIKQNSLDVSCIPRNHTLYRPLTEHLYIFEFEADVTSDELCFEFRVVNKEEWMIKECGMHYVNTS
;
A
#
# COMPACT_ATOMS: atom_id res chain seq x y z
N MET A 1 0.56 0.19 13.36
CA MET A 1 -0.37 0.89 12.43
C MET A 1 -1.44 1.74 13.14
N PRO A 2 -1.91 2.87 12.56
CA PRO A 2 -3.00 3.66 13.15
C PRO A 2 -4.35 2.93 13.13
N ASN A 3 -5.15 3.10 14.18
CA ASN A 3 -6.48 2.47 14.33
C ASN A 3 -7.50 2.83 13.22
N TYR A 4 -7.25 3.87 12.43
CA TYR A 4 -8.08 4.25 11.29
C TYR A 4 -7.98 3.26 10.11
N PHE A 5 -6.89 2.49 10.01
CA PHE A 5 -6.72 1.44 9.00
C PHE A 5 -7.29 0.14 9.55
N ASN A 6 -8.49 -0.22 9.08
CA ASN A 6 -9.26 -1.35 9.59
C ASN A 6 -8.68 -2.71 9.18
N TYR A 7 -7.88 -2.74 8.11
CA TYR A 7 -7.17 -3.92 7.65
C TYR A 7 -5.67 -3.68 7.80
N GLN A 8 -4.96 -4.59 8.45
CA GLN A 8 -3.53 -4.45 8.77
C GLN A 8 -2.84 -5.80 8.62
N ALA A 9 -1.58 -5.78 8.20
CA ALA A 9 -0.74 -6.96 8.09
C ALA A 9 0.73 -6.62 8.34
N ASN A 10 1.50 -7.63 8.74
CA ASN A 10 2.95 -7.56 8.73
C ASN A 10 3.46 -7.69 7.30
N GLY A 11 4.52 -6.96 6.96
CA GLY A 11 5.07 -6.94 5.61
C GLY A 11 4.26 -6.08 4.65
N GLY A 12 4.53 -6.28 3.35
CA GLY A 12 3.94 -5.50 2.26
C GLY A 12 2.71 -6.12 1.62
N SER A 13 2.00 -7.07 2.22
CA SER A 13 0.84 -7.69 1.57
C SER A 13 -0.33 -7.89 2.53
N LEU A 14 -1.53 -7.67 2.03
CA LEU A 14 -2.76 -7.68 2.81
C LEU A 14 -3.92 -8.19 1.98
N VAL A 15 -4.68 -9.13 2.54
CA VAL A 15 -5.94 -9.59 1.95
C VAL A 15 -7.09 -8.87 2.62
N MET A 16 -8.00 -8.33 1.82
CA MET A 16 -9.21 -7.66 2.25
C MET A 16 -10.43 -8.39 1.71
N LYS A 17 -11.45 -8.52 2.55
CA LYS A 17 -12.78 -8.99 2.15
C LYS A 17 -13.79 -7.88 2.33
N LEU A 18 -14.47 -7.52 1.25
CA LEU A 18 -15.59 -6.61 1.24
C LEU A 18 -16.85 -7.38 1.65
N ASN A 19 -17.75 -6.71 2.38
CA ASN A 19 -18.99 -7.33 2.83
C ASN A 19 -19.95 -7.61 1.66
N GLU A 20 -19.88 -6.79 0.62
CA GLU A 20 -20.68 -6.92 -0.58
C GLU A 20 -19.77 -6.86 -1.81
N ARG A 21 -20.17 -7.58 -2.85
CA ARG A 21 -19.47 -7.52 -4.12
C ARG A 21 -19.63 -6.12 -4.71
N PRO A 22 -18.53 -5.43 -5.02
CA PRO A 22 -18.60 -4.08 -5.56
C PRO A 22 -19.31 -4.09 -6.92
N SER A 23 -20.14 -3.08 -7.17
CA SER A 23 -20.57 -2.76 -8.53
C SER A 23 -19.33 -2.46 -9.39
N PRO A 24 -19.38 -2.71 -10.72
CA PRO A 24 -18.27 -2.37 -11.60
C PRO A 24 -18.06 -0.85 -11.63
N SER A 25 -17.24 -0.36 -10.71
CA SER A 25 -16.94 1.04 -10.52
C SER A 25 -15.57 1.20 -9.92
N SER A 26 -14.93 2.30 -10.27
CA SER A 26 -13.64 2.65 -9.74
C SER A 26 -13.73 2.93 -8.23
N MET A 27 -12.85 2.28 -7.47
CA MET A 27 -12.78 2.41 -6.02
C MET A 27 -11.48 3.08 -5.60
N ARG A 28 -11.59 4.01 -4.65
CA ARG A 28 -10.45 4.72 -4.05
C ARG A 28 -10.07 4.11 -2.70
N TRP A 29 -8.76 3.96 -2.52
CA TRP A 29 -8.16 3.33 -1.36
C TRP A 29 -7.13 4.23 -0.73
N LYS A 30 -7.06 4.21 0.60
CA LYS A 30 -5.94 4.75 1.37
C LYS A 30 -5.11 3.60 1.90
N ALA A 31 -3.85 3.54 1.49
CA ALA A 31 -2.88 2.64 2.09
C ALA A 31 -2.03 3.37 3.11
N CYS A 32 -1.56 2.62 4.10
CA CYS A 32 -0.50 3.01 4.99
C CYS A 32 0.59 1.96 4.99
N ILE A 33 1.85 2.38 4.99
CA ILE A 33 3.00 1.49 5.18
C ILE A 33 3.88 2.02 6.29
N LEU A 34 4.44 1.11 7.09
CA LEU A 34 5.51 1.38 8.03
C LEU A 34 6.80 0.95 7.36
N LEU A 35 7.61 1.92 6.97
CA LEU A 35 8.87 1.66 6.29
C LEU A 35 9.99 1.63 7.33
N VAL A 36 10.90 0.65 7.24
CA VAL A 36 12.08 0.58 8.09
C VAL A 36 13.34 0.39 7.25
N SER A 37 14.42 1.02 7.70
CA SER A 37 15.77 0.81 7.19
C SER A 37 16.40 -0.38 7.91
N LYS A 38 17.11 -1.26 7.18
CA LYS A 38 17.82 -2.41 7.74
C LYS A 38 18.93 -2.00 8.70
N ASP A 39 19.56 -0.86 8.45
CA ASP A 39 20.69 -0.36 9.24
C ASP A 39 20.23 0.63 10.33
N GLU A 40 18.91 0.77 10.54
CA GLU A 40 18.28 1.75 11.46
C GLU A 40 18.62 3.22 11.17
N ASP A 41 19.32 3.50 10.08
CA ASP A 41 19.69 4.84 9.64
C ASP A 41 18.54 5.55 8.91
N GLU A 42 18.49 6.88 9.08
CA GLU A 42 17.65 7.76 8.26
C GLU A 42 18.22 7.91 6.84
N ALA A 43 17.36 8.20 5.88
CA ALA A 43 17.78 8.39 4.50
C ALA A 43 18.82 9.51 4.33
N GLY A 44 19.83 9.23 3.51
CA GLY A 44 20.83 10.22 3.13
C GLY A 44 20.23 11.40 2.34
N ILE A 45 20.97 12.51 2.28
CA ILE A 45 20.56 13.66 1.46
C ILE A 45 20.45 13.22 -0.01
N GLY A 46 19.25 13.38 -0.59
CA GLY A 46 18.97 13.05 -1.99
C GLY A 46 18.49 11.63 -2.21
N GLU A 47 18.39 10.82 -1.16
CA GLU A 47 17.84 9.47 -1.27
C GLU A 47 16.32 9.49 -1.50
N MET A 48 15.90 8.57 -2.37
CA MET A 48 14.51 8.36 -2.76
C MET A 48 14.19 6.87 -2.71
N VAL A 49 13.00 6.54 -2.21
CA VAL A 49 12.46 5.16 -2.22
C VAL A 49 11.21 5.14 -3.07
N ASN A 50 11.15 4.19 -4.00
CA ASN A 50 9.95 3.96 -4.80
C ASN A 50 9.15 2.80 -4.22
N VAL A 51 7.89 3.05 -3.91
CA VAL A 51 6.94 2.04 -3.44
C VAL A 51 5.99 1.73 -4.59
N HIS A 52 6.05 0.51 -5.11
CA HIS A 52 5.09 -0.02 -6.07
C HIS A 52 3.90 -0.63 -5.34
N HIS A 53 2.71 -0.43 -5.87
CA HIS A 53 1.47 -1.04 -5.39
C HIS A 53 0.83 -1.91 -6.49
N GLY A 54 0.29 -3.04 -6.06
CA GLY A 54 -0.43 -3.99 -6.89
C GLY A 54 -1.72 -4.41 -6.20
N ILE A 55 -2.74 -4.68 -7.01
CA ILE A 55 -4.00 -5.23 -6.56
C ILE A 55 -4.23 -6.50 -7.36
N LYS A 56 -4.60 -7.57 -6.67
CA LYS A 56 -5.02 -8.83 -7.27
C LYS A 56 -6.44 -9.16 -6.88
N GLN A 57 -7.22 -9.63 -7.86
CA GLN A 57 -8.53 -10.19 -7.64
C GLN A 57 -8.62 -11.53 -8.40
N ASN A 58 -9.08 -12.59 -7.75
CA ASN A 58 -9.08 -13.95 -8.33
C ASN A 58 -7.72 -14.34 -8.94
N SER A 59 -6.63 -13.99 -8.26
CA SER A 59 -5.23 -14.21 -8.71
C SER A 59 -4.81 -13.45 -9.98
N LEU A 60 -5.62 -12.52 -10.49
CA LEU A 60 -5.31 -11.67 -11.64
C LEU A 60 -4.94 -10.26 -11.18
N ASP A 61 -3.90 -9.70 -11.79
CA ASP A 61 -3.50 -8.31 -11.55
C ASP A 61 -4.56 -7.34 -12.08
N VAL A 62 -4.90 -6.36 -11.25
CA VAL A 62 -5.81 -5.26 -11.57
C VAL A 62 -4.98 -4.00 -11.78
N SER A 63 -5.34 -3.22 -12.80
CA SER A 63 -4.70 -1.92 -13.01
C SER A 63 -5.17 -0.94 -11.96
N CYS A 64 -4.20 -0.27 -11.32
CA CYS A 64 -4.44 0.82 -10.38
C CYS A 64 -3.71 2.10 -10.83
N ILE A 65 -4.20 3.26 -10.39
CA ILE A 65 -3.60 4.56 -10.66
C ILE A 65 -3.50 5.36 -9.33
N PRO A 66 -2.32 5.89 -8.97
CA PRO A 66 -1.01 5.60 -9.59
C PRO A 66 -0.65 4.10 -9.49
N ARG A 67 0.55 3.70 -9.94
CA ARG A 67 1.13 2.37 -9.62
C ARG A 67 2.28 2.45 -8.63
N ASN A 68 2.86 3.63 -8.48
CA ASN A 68 4.01 3.87 -7.63
C ASN A 68 3.92 5.20 -6.89
N HIS A 69 4.63 5.28 -5.76
CA HIS A 69 4.88 6.52 -5.04
C HIS A 69 6.37 6.65 -4.76
N THR A 70 6.91 7.84 -5.02
CA THR A 70 8.29 8.19 -4.67
C THR A 70 8.29 8.91 -3.32
N LEU A 71 8.97 8.32 -2.34
CA LEU A 71 9.23 8.91 -1.04
C LEU A 71 10.57 9.64 -1.09
N TYR A 72 10.56 10.93 -0.78
CA TYR A 72 11.77 11.75 -0.71
C TYR A 72 12.26 11.80 0.73
N ARG A 73 13.53 11.46 0.95
CA ARG A 73 14.14 11.40 2.29
C ARG A 73 13.31 10.57 3.28
N PRO A 74 13.08 9.28 2.98
CA PRO A 74 12.34 8.43 3.89
C PRO A 74 13.05 8.31 5.24
N LEU A 75 12.27 8.37 6.31
CA LEU A 75 12.67 8.11 7.67
C LEU A 75 12.26 6.70 8.06
N THR A 76 13.15 6.01 8.79
CA THR A 76 12.87 4.69 9.36
C THR A 76 11.78 4.81 10.43
N GLU A 77 10.96 3.75 10.56
CA GLU A 77 9.81 3.66 11.46
C GLU A 77 8.73 4.73 11.25
N HIS A 78 8.76 5.46 10.12
CA HIS A 78 7.72 6.41 9.78
C HIS A 78 6.60 5.76 8.98
N LEU A 79 5.39 6.28 9.21
CA LEU A 79 4.20 5.90 8.49
C LEU A 79 4.03 6.77 7.25
N TYR A 80 3.88 6.13 6.11
CA TYR A 80 3.56 6.80 4.84
C TYR A 80 2.15 6.43 4.44
N ILE A 81 1.39 7.44 4.04
CA ILE A 81 -0.01 7.29 3.61
C ILE A 81 -0.10 7.75 2.17
N PHE A 82 -0.78 6.98 1.34
CA PHE A 82 -1.01 7.32 -0.05
C PHE A 82 -2.35 6.78 -0.54
N GLU A 83 -2.85 7.40 -1.61
CA GLU A 83 -4.12 7.08 -2.23
C GLU A 83 -3.90 6.52 -3.63
N PHE A 84 -4.69 5.50 -3.98
CA PHE A 84 -4.76 4.97 -5.33
C PHE A 84 -6.17 4.45 -5.64
N GLU A 85 -6.43 4.33 -6.92
CA GLU A 85 -7.73 4.03 -7.48
C GLU A 85 -7.66 2.83 -8.42
N ALA A 86 -8.68 1.96 -8.39
CA ALA A 86 -8.76 0.80 -9.28
C ALA A 86 -10.20 0.32 -9.50
N ASP A 87 -10.47 -0.19 -10.70
CA ASP A 87 -11.70 -0.89 -11.03
C ASP A 87 -11.65 -2.34 -10.51
N VAL A 88 -12.41 -2.62 -9.45
CA VAL A 88 -12.48 -3.94 -8.83
C VAL A 88 -13.88 -4.52 -8.95
N THR A 89 -13.96 -5.84 -9.09
CA THR A 89 -15.23 -6.56 -9.26
C THR A 89 -15.38 -7.74 -8.31
N SER A 90 -14.35 -8.01 -7.51
CA SER A 90 -14.30 -9.07 -6.50
C SER A 90 -14.56 -8.49 -5.13
N ASP A 91 -15.21 -9.26 -4.28
CA ASP A 91 -15.34 -9.01 -2.85
C ASP A 91 -14.05 -9.38 -2.09
N GLU A 92 -13.23 -10.29 -2.62
CA GLU A 92 -11.89 -10.57 -2.08
C GLU A 92 -10.80 -9.91 -2.94
N LEU A 93 -9.96 -9.09 -2.30
CA LEU A 93 -8.86 -8.35 -2.93
C LEU A 93 -7.56 -8.60 -2.17
N CYS A 94 -6.47 -8.80 -2.90
CA CYS A 94 -5.13 -8.87 -2.33
C CYS A 94 -4.34 -7.63 -2.76
N PHE A 95 -3.88 -6.86 -1.79
CA PHE A 95 -3.03 -5.70 -1.98
C PHE A 95 -1.57 -6.10 -1.75
N GLU A 96 -0.69 -5.62 -2.62
CA GLU A 96 0.74 -5.84 -2.54
C GLU A 96 1.47 -4.49 -2.63
N PHE A 97 2.42 -4.28 -1.74
CA PHE A 97 3.28 -3.11 -1.63
C PHE A 97 4.71 -3.60 -1.65
N ARG A 98 5.54 -3.00 -2.51
CA ARG A 98 6.94 -3.40 -2.67
C ARG A 98 7.82 -2.18 -2.78
N VAL A 99 8.90 -2.18 -2.01
CA VAL A 99 10.01 -1.25 -2.24
C VAL A 99 10.78 -1.71 -3.48
N VAL A 100 11.09 -0.78 -4.38
CA VAL A 100 11.78 -1.06 -5.64
C VAL A 100 13.13 -0.34 -5.64
N ASN A 101 14.17 -1.04 -6.11
CA ASN A 101 15.54 -0.55 -6.29
C ASN A 101 16.28 -0.11 -5.02
N LYS A 102 15.83 -0.57 -3.85
CA LYS A 102 16.33 -0.14 -2.54
C LYS A 102 16.30 -1.29 -1.55
N GLU A 103 17.37 -2.09 -1.50
CA GLU A 103 17.44 -3.27 -0.66
C GLU A 103 17.59 -2.94 0.82
N GLU A 104 18.06 -1.75 1.17
CA GLU A 104 18.17 -1.26 2.55
C GLU A 104 16.79 -0.99 3.20
N TRP A 105 15.75 -0.79 2.39
CA TRP A 105 14.41 -0.43 2.88
C TRP A 105 13.43 -1.60 2.77
N MET A 106 12.65 -1.83 3.83
CA MET A 106 11.60 -2.84 3.86
C MET A 106 10.31 -2.32 4.47
N ILE A 107 9.19 -2.91 4.07
CA ILE A 107 7.89 -2.63 4.66
C ILE A 107 7.71 -3.57 5.84
N LYS A 108 7.65 -3.02 7.05
CA LYS A 108 7.45 -3.76 8.30
C LYS A 108 5.98 -4.08 8.52
N GLU A 109 5.11 -3.12 8.25
CA GLU A 109 3.65 -3.26 8.35
C GLU A 109 2.98 -2.53 7.18
N CYS A 110 1.81 -3.01 6.77
CA CYS A 110 0.93 -2.28 5.88
C CYS A 110 -0.50 -2.26 6.42
N GLY A 111 -1.28 -1.28 5.98
CA GLY A 111 -2.67 -1.13 6.35
C GLY A 111 -3.48 -0.52 5.22
N MET A 112 -4.78 -0.79 5.23
CA MET A 112 -5.73 -0.32 4.22
C MET A 112 -6.99 0.25 4.85
N HIS A 113 -7.47 1.32 4.26
CA HIS A 113 -8.76 1.94 4.55
C HIS A 113 -9.49 2.19 3.23
N TYR A 114 -10.71 1.69 3.13
CA TYR A 114 -11.59 1.96 2.00
C TYR A 114 -12.23 3.33 2.16
N VAL A 115 -12.13 4.20 1.14
CA VAL A 115 -12.77 5.51 1.15
C VAL A 115 -14.16 5.38 0.54
N ASN A 116 -15.20 5.28 1.37
CA ASN A 116 -16.58 5.35 0.92
C ASN A 116 -16.82 6.73 0.27
N THR A 117 -17.04 6.76 -1.04
CA THR A 117 -17.56 7.95 -1.72
C THR A 117 -19.08 7.82 -1.73
N SER A 118 -19.72 8.53 -0.81
CA SER A 118 -21.18 8.75 -0.81
C SER A 118 -21.60 9.64 -1.97
#